data_AF-A0A8H7QTM9-F1
#
_entry.id   AF-A0A8H7QTM9-F1
#
_cell.length_a   1.000
_cell.length_b   1.000
_cell.length_c   1.000
_cell.angle_alpha   90.00
_cell.angle_beta   90.00
_cell.angle_gamma   90.00
#
_symmetry.space_group_name_H-M   'P 1'
#
loop_
_entity.id
_entity.type
_entity.pdbx_description
1 polymer ?
#
loop_
_entity_poly.entity_id
_entity_poly.type
_entity_poly.pdbx_seq_one_letter_code
_entity_poly.pdbx_strand_id
1 'polypeptide(L)'
;MRIDEKDIIVEPQHLVENGDPGPSTSSDKEITGRSTALGESENETRRKSYRDQGTSTQSIIDNYNTVIKQGPTEICSCCGGTWFPVQVNRVQRSILIAKGLTADFLTRCLSLDTDSDILKLCATCHWDIKKAKVPKLSISNGFRYADIPECLQKLNRIEERLLSVRHPFQQIWTVAGANGQFRHKGAVNNIPVDFDTTVTQLPRSLSDTNIIPLQLAKKMSSVNT
;
A
#
# COMPACT_ATOMS: atom_id res chain seq x y z
N MET A 1 23.65 -28.78 11.95
CA MET A 1 24.70 -27.85 11.48
C MET A 1 24.55 -26.60 12.33
N ARG A 2 25.36 -26.46 13.37
CA ARG A 2 25.32 -25.32 14.30
C ARG A 2 26.01 -24.14 13.61
N ILE A 3 25.32 -23.02 13.51
CA ILE A 3 25.91 -21.74 13.12
C ILE A 3 25.85 -20.88 14.38
N ASP A 4 27.02 -20.51 14.89
CA ASP A 4 27.21 -19.72 16.10
C ASP A 4 26.69 -18.28 15.92
N GLU A 5 26.00 -17.76 16.94
CA GLU A 5 25.38 -16.42 17.01
C GLU A 5 26.39 -15.25 17.11
N LYS A 6 27.64 -15.41 16.65
CA LYS A 6 28.70 -14.39 16.83
C LYS A 6 29.13 -13.62 15.59
N ASP A 7 28.55 -13.88 14.42
CA ASP A 7 28.95 -13.21 13.16
C ASP A 7 27.94 -12.20 12.60
N ILE A 8 26.98 -11.72 13.41
CA ILE A 8 26.09 -10.61 13.02
C ILE A 8 26.49 -9.36 13.81
N ILE A 9 27.63 -8.78 13.43
CA ILE A 9 27.92 -7.37 13.76
C ILE A 9 27.34 -6.54 12.62
N VAL A 10 26.14 -5.99 12.83
CA VAL A 10 25.65 -4.87 12.03
C VAL A 10 25.99 -3.61 12.82
N GLU A 11 27.07 -2.95 12.43
CA GLU A 11 27.38 -1.61 12.95
C GLU A 11 26.21 -0.65 12.67
N PRO A 12 25.83 0.20 13.65
CA PRO A 12 24.76 1.16 13.46
C PRO A 12 25.24 2.26 12.51
N GLN A 13 24.65 2.33 11.31
CA GLN A 13 24.82 3.49 10.44
C GLN A 13 24.16 4.70 11.11
N HIS A 14 24.99 5.64 11.57
CA HIS A 14 24.60 6.96 12.03
C HIS A 14 23.71 7.65 10.97
N LEU A 15 22.44 7.85 11.31
CA LEU A 15 21.57 8.77 10.59
C LEU A 15 22.04 10.19 10.89
N VAL A 16 22.67 10.82 9.90
CA VAL A 16 22.94 12.26 9.90
C VAL A 16 21.60 12.96 9.68
N GLU A 17 21.04 13.53 10.74
CA GLU A 17 19.89 14.44 10.67
C GLU A 17 20.34 15.76 10.02
N ASN A 18 20.16 15.86 8.71
CA ASN A 18 20.19 17.16 8.04
C ASN A 18 18.80 17.79 8.17
N GLY A 19 18.65 18.69 9.16
CA GLY A 19 17.47 19.52 9.31
C GLY A 19 17.38 20.53 8.17
N ASP A 20 16.30 20.46 7.39
CA ASP A 20 15.95 21.51 6.44
C ASP A 20 15.44 22.75 7.21
N PRO A 21 15.98 23.96 6.94
CA PRO A 21 15.55 25.16 7.62
C PRO A 21 14.16 25.57 7.12
N GLY A 22 13.19 25.59 8.05
CA GLY A 22 11.88 26.18 7.82
C GLY A 22 11.98 27.66 7.44
N PRO A 23 11.02 28.21 6.69
CA PRO A 23 11.07 29.59 6.23
C PRO A 23 10.92 30.54 7.41
N SER A 24 11.98 31.30 7.68
CA SER A 24 12.01 32.41 8.62
C SER A 24 11.15 33.57 8.13
N THR A 25 10.16 33.96 8.92
CA THR A 25 9.36 35.17 8.76
C THR A 25 10.11 36.38 9.33
N SER A 26 10.62 37.28 8.50
CA SER A 26 10.73 38.72 8.81
C SER A 26 11.35 39.48 7.62
N SER A 27 10.54 40.30 6.95
CA SER A 27 11.01 41.55 6.35
C SER A 27 9.79 42.38 5.95
N ASP A 28 9.58 43.44 6.70
CA ASP A 28 8.62 44.51 6.43
C ASP A 28 8.78 45.02 4.99
N LYS A 29 7.68 45.07 4.25
CA LYS A 29 7.57 45.90 3.05
C LYS A 29 6.24 46.65 3.08
N GLU A 30 6.39 47.96 3.04
CA GLU A 30 5.36 48.99 3.12
C GLU A 30 4.20 48.75 2.14
N ILE A 31 3.02 49.08 2.63
CA ILE A 31 1.75 49.09 1.90
C ILE A 31 1.72 50.35 1.02
N THR A 32 1.69 50.18 -0.30
CA THR A 32 1.14 51.18 -1.22
C THR A 32 -0.05 50.58 -1.96
N GLY A 33 -1.25 50.93 -1.51
CA GLY A 33 -2.50 50.44 -2.07
C GLY A 33 -2.84 51.07 -3.42
N ARG A 34 -3.15 50.23 -4.42
CA ARG A 34 -4.13 50.52 -5.47
C ARG A 34 -4.52 49.25 -6.23
N SER A 35 -5.83 49.03 -6.41
CA SER A 35 -6.50 48.01 -7.25
C SER A 35 -6.67 46.58 -6.71
N THR A 36 -7.56 46.38 -5.73
CA THR A 36 -8.02 45.03 -5.30
C THR A 36 -9.42 44.65 -5.80
N ALA A 37 -10.28 45.60 -6.17
CA ALA A 37 -11.69 45.31 -6.49
C ALA A 37 -11.91 44.56 -7.83
N LEU A 38 -11.09 44.80 -8.85
CA LEU A 38 -11.24 44.14 -10.16
C LEU A 38 -10.76 42.68 -10.13
N GLY A 39 -9.63 42.41 -9.48
CA GLY A 39 -9.05 41.07 -9.36
C GLY A 39 -9.83 40.12 -8.43
N GLU A 40 -10.56 40.67 -7.46
CA GLU A 40 -11.48 39.90 -6.60
C GLU A 40 -12.68 39.38 -7.41
N SER A 41 -13.25 40.20 -8.30
CA SER A 41 -14.37 39.83 -9.16
C SER A 41 -14.03 38.73 -10.17
N GLU A 42 -12.81 38.77 -10.74
CA GLU A 42 -12.33 37.75 -11.68
C GLU A 42 -12.05 36.41 -10.97
N ASN A 43 -11.49 36.45 -9.75
CA ASN A 43 -11.26 35.26 -8.93
C ASN A 43 -12.57 34.65 -8.41
N GLU A 44 -13.57 35.46 -8.05
CA GLU A 44 -14.92 35.04 -7.66
C GLU A 44 -15.64 34.36 -8.84
N THR A 45 -15.54 34.95 -10.04
CA THR A 45 -16.13 34.40 -11.27
C THR A 45 -15.44 33.10 -11.68
N ARG A 46 -14.12 33.01 -11.50
CA ARG A 46 -13.34 31.78 -11.72
C ARG A 46 -13.69 30.68 -10.69
N ARG A 47 -13.87 31.05 -9.41
CA ARG A 47 -14.35 30.13 -8.36
C ARG A 47 -15.78 29.64 -8.60
N LYS A 48 -16.65 30.48 -9.15
CA LYS A 48 -18.01 30.09 -9.56
C LYS A 48 -18.00 29.16 -10.78
N SER A 49 -17.15 29.41 -11.80
CA SER A 49 -17.09 28.53 -12.98
C SER A 49 -16.55 27.12 -12.64
N TYR A 50 -15.64 27.00 -11.67
CA TYR A 50 -15.20 25.68 -11.16
C TYR A 50 -16.28 24.95 -10.34
N ARG A 51 -17.21 25.70 -9.71
CA ARG A 51 -18.29 25.13 -8.89
C ARG A 51 -19.48 24.66 -9.74
N ASP A 52 -19.69 25.25 -10.91
CA ASP A 52 -20.80 24.94 -11.82
C ASP A 52 -20.56 23.73 -12.74
N GLN A 53 -19.32 23.22 -12.82
CA GLN A 53 -18.96 22.00 -13.58
C GLN A 53 -18.84 20.75 -12.72
N GLY A 54 -19.28 20.80 -11.45
CA GLY A 54 -19.18 19.68 -10.53
C GLY A 54 -20.18 18.58 -10.83
N THR A 55 -19.70 17.40 -11.25
CA THR A 55 -20.45 16.14 -11.18
C THR A 55 -21.17 16.03 -9.83
N SER A 56 -22.47 15.71 -9.86
CA SER A 56 -23.28 15.53 -8.64
C SER A 56 -22.55 14.63 -7.64
N THR A 57 -22.59 14.98 -6.35
CA THR A 57 -21.99 14.18 -5.27
C THR A 57 -22.39 12.71 -5.36
N GLN A 58 -23.64 12.44 -5.74
CA GLN A 58 -24.15 11.08 -5.92
C GLN A 58 -23.41 10.34 -7.03
N SER A 59 -23.17 10.99 -8.17
CA SER A 59 -22.42 10.39 -9.28
C SER A 59 -20.97 10.04 -8.91
N ILE A 60 -20.34 10.84 -8.03
CA ILE A 60 -19.00 10.56 -7.52
C ILE A 60 -19.01 9.34 -6.62
N ILE A 61 -20.00 9.23 -5.73
CA ILE A 61 -20.19 8.07 -4.84
C ILE A 61 -20.45 6.81 -5.66
N ASP A 62 -21.31 6.88 -6.67
CA ASP A 62 -21.64 5.75 -7.53
C ASP A 62 -20.43 5.28 -8.33
N ASN A 63 -19.63 6.22 -8.85
CA ASN A 63 -18.37 5.93 -9.53
C ASN A 63 -17.38 5.26 -8.56
N TYR A 64 -17.19 5.80 -7.36
CA TYR A 64 -16.34 5.20 -6.34
C TYR A 64 -16.76 3.77 -6.02
N ASN A 65 -18.04 3.55 -5.72
CA ASN A 65 -18.59 2.23 -5.42
C ASN A 65 -18.43 1.23 -6.56
N THR A 66 -18.42 1.70 -7.81
CA THR A 66 -18.19 0.86 -8.99
C THR A 66 -16.72 0.48 -9.12
N VAL A 67 -15.81 1.44 -8.94
CA VAL A 67 -14.36 1.21 -9.05
C VAL A 67 -13.85 0.29 -7.94
N ILE A 68 -14.29 0.47 -6.69
CA ILE A 68 -13.78 -0.34 -5.57
C ILE A 68 -14.12 -1.82 -5.68
N LYS A 69 -15.23 -2.17 -6.36
CA LYS A 69 -15.65 -3.56 -6.59
C LYS A 69 -14.66 -4.35 -7.44
N GLN A 70 -13.88 -3.68 -8.28
CA GLN A 70 -12.88 -4.32 -9.14
C GLN A 70 -11.65 -4.80 -8.34
N GLY A 71 -11.40 -4.19 -7.18
CA GLY A 71 -10.23 -4.46 -6.36
C GLY A 71 -8.90 -4.06 -7.03
N PRO A 72 -7.79 -4.10 -6.29
CA PRO A 72 -6.46 -3.88 -6.84
C PRO A 72 -5.95 -5.16 -7.51
N THR A 73 -6.47 -5.51 -8.68
CA THR A 73 -6.17 -6.76 -9.39
C THR A 73 -5.04 -6.65 -10.40
N GLU A 74 -4.63 -5.43 -10.75
CA GLU A 74 -3.59 -5.20 -11.75
C GLU A 74 -2.20 -5.14 -11.11
N ILE A 75 -1.29 -5.96 -11.60
CA ILE A 75 0.08 -6.05 -11.11
C ILE A 75 0.96 -5.10 -11.92
N CYS A 76 1.75 -4.28 -11.24
CA CYS A 76 2.74 -3.43 -11.88
C CYS A 76 3.94 -4.26 -12.34
N SER A 77 4.25 -4.23 -13.64
CA SER A 77 5.34 -4.99 -14.29
C SER A 77 6.74 -4.67 -13.72
N CYS A 78 6.91 -3.57 -12.99
CA CYS A 78 8.18 -3.12 -12.42
C CYS A 78 8.33 -3.39 -10.92
N CYS A 79 7.36 -3.00 -10.10
CA CYS A 79 7.44 -3.14 -8.64
C CYS A 79 6.65 -4.33 -8.08
N GLY A 80 5.85 -5.01 -8.89
CA GLY A 80 4.97 -6.11 -8.44
C GLY A 80 3.82 -5.68 -7.54
N GLY A 81 3.69 -4.39 -7.23
CA GLY A 81 2.56 -3.88 -6.45
C GLY A 81 1.24 -4.07 -7.20
N THR A 82 0.19 -4.35 -6.44
CA THR A 82 -1.19 -4.52 -6.93
C THR A 82 -1.96 -3.19 -6.88
N TRP A 83 -2.63 -2.83 -7.97
CA TRP A 83 -3.29 -1.54 -8.17
C TRP A 83 -4.68 -1.71 -8.76
N PHE A 84 -5.55 -0.72 -8.53
CA PHE A 84 -6.83 -0.67 -9.25
C PHE A 84 -6.57 -0.42 -10.74
N PRO A 85 -7.42 -0.92 -11.66
CA PRO A 85 -7.24 -0.70 -13.09
C PRO A 85 -7.07 0.77 -13.49
N VAL A 86 -7.79 1.67 -12.82
CA VAL A 86 -7.71 3.13 -13.04
C VAL A 86 -6.36 3.74 -12.62
N GLN A 87 -5.59 3.06 -11.77
CA GLN A 87 -4.30 3.54 -11.24
C GLN A 87 -3.09 2.99 -12.03
N VAL A 88 -3.33 2.18 -13.06
CA VAL A 88 -2.29 1.56 -13.88
C VAL A 88 -2.21 2.23 -15.24
N ASN A 89 -1.01 2.68 -15.58
CA ASN A 89 -0.68 3.18 -16.91
C ASN A 89 -0.32 2.00 -17.82
N ARG A 90 -1.01 1.90 -18.96
CA ARG A 90 -0.71 0.91 -19.99
C ARG A 90 0.16 1.56 -21.05
N VAL A 91 1.39 1.07 -21.21
CA VAL A 91 2.38 1.66 -22.11
C VAL A 91 2.96 0.57 -22.99
N GLN A 92 2.98 0.78 -24.30
CA GLN A 92 3.66 -0.13 -25.21
C GLN A 92 5.18 -0.03 -25.03
N ARG A 93 5.85 -1.18 -24.99
CA ARG A 93 7.31 -1.25 -24.88
C ARG A 93 8.00 -0.52 -26.04
N SER A 94 7.46 -0.65 -27.25
CA SER A 94 7.93 0.05 -28.46
C SER A 94 7.99 1.58 -28.27
N ILE A 95 7.01 2.18 -27.60
CA ILE A 95 6.97 3.63 -27.33
C ILE A 95 8.11 4.05 -26.39
N LEU A 96 8.46 3.22 -25.42
CA LEU A 96 9.59 3.50 -24.51
C LEU A 96 10.92 3.41 -25.26
N ILE A 97 11.10 2.41 -26.12
CA ILE A 97 12.29 2.26 -26.96
C ILE A 97 12.42 3.44 -27.94
N ALA A 98 11.32 3.83 -28.59
CA ALA A 98 11.30 4.98 -29.49
C ALA A 98 11.65 6.31 -28.79
N LYS A 99 11.46 6.40 -27.47
CA LYS A 99 11.88 7.55 -26.64
C LYS A 99 13.35 7.52 -26.22
N GLY A 100 14.12 6.53 -26.69
CA GLY A 100 15.55 6.42 -26.42
C GLY A 100 15.90 5.62 -25.17
N LEU A 101 14.95 4.89 -24.57
CA LEU A 101 15.28 3.95 -23.48
C LEU A 101 15.88 2.68 -24.07
N THR A 102 17.01 2.24 -23.53
CA THR A 102 17.68 1.02 -24.00
C THR A 102 16.90 -0.23 -23.61
N ALA A 103 16.99 -1.28 -24.44
CA ALA A 103 16.38 -2.57 -24.15
C ALA A 103 16.87 -3.12 -22.80
N ASP A 104 18.17 -3.04 -22.52
CA ASP A 104 18.77 -3.49 -21.25
C ASP A 104 18.20 -2.77 -20.03
N PHE A 105 17.95 -1.46 -20.14
CA PHE A 105 17.34 -0.69 -19.06
C PHE A 105 15.90 -1.16 -18.79
N LEU A 106 15.13 -1.40 -19.85
CA LEU A 106 13.76 -1.89 -19.75
C LEU A 106 13.72 -3.30 -19.16
N THR A 107 14.58 -4.21 -19.60
CA THR A 107 14.70 -5.57 -19.03
C THR A 107 15.03 -5.53 -17.54
N ARG A 108 15.89 -4.60 -17.12
CA ARG A 108 16.23 -4.42 -15.70
C ARG A 108 15.05 -3.89 -14.87
N CYS A 109 14.24 -3.00 -15.43
CA CYS A 109 13.09 -2.43 -14.70
C CYS A 109 11.87 -3.35 -14.70
N LEU A 110 11.67 -4.15 -15.74
CA LEU A 110 10.42 -4.89 -16.02
C LEU A 110 10.57 -6.38 -15.72
N SER A 111 10.93 -6.72 -14.48
CA SER A 111 11.29 -8.08 -14.10
C SER A 111 10.14 -9.09 -14.11
N LEU A 112 8.87 -8.65 -14.17
CA LEU A 112 7.69 -9.54 -14.16
C LEU A 112 7.10 -9.81 -15.54
N ASP A 113 7.15 -8.84 -16.45
CA ASP A 113 6.52 -8.93 -17.78
C ASP A 113 7.57 -8.68 -18.86
N THR A 114 8.55 -9.58 -19.00
CA THR A 114 9.62 -9.46 -20.01
C THR A 114 9.09 -9.60 -21.43
N ASP A 115 7.99 -10.35 -21.64
CA ASP A 115 7.54 -10.72 -22.98
C ASP A 115 6.28 -9.97 -23.44
N SER A 116 5.59 -9.28 -22.52
CA SER A 116 4.39 -8.50 -22.86
C SER A 116 4.76 -7.19 -23.57
N ASP A 117 4.19 -6.93 -24.75
CA ASP A 117 4.34 -5.65 -25.44
C ASP A 117 3.62 -4.51 -24.70
N ILE A 118 2.51 -4.81 -24.01
CA ILE A 118 1.79 -3.85 -23.18
C ILE A 118 2.25 -3.99 -21.73
N LEU A 119 2.93 -2.95 -21.25
CA LEU A 119 3.44 -2.86 -19.88
C LEU A 119 2.41 -2.20 -18.98
N LYS A 120 2.24 -2.73 -17.78
CA LYS A 120 1.35 -2.22 -16.74
C LYS A 120 2.18 -1.54 -15.67
N LEU A 121 2.14 -0.22 -15.59
CA LEU A 121 2.99 0.54 -14.67
C LEU A 121 2.14 1.39 -13.72
N CYS A 122 2.40 1.27 -12.42
CA CYS A 122 1.85 2.23 -11.47
C CYS A 122 2.39 3.64 -11.77
N ALA A 123 1.68 4.67 -11.27
CA ALA A 123 2.04 6.06 -11.54
C ALA A 123 3.52 6.39 -11.24
N THR A 124 4.04 5.90 -10.11
CA THR A 124 5.44 6.11 -9.70
C THR A 124 6.44 5.43 -10.64
N CYS A 125 6.24 4.13 -10.92
CA CYS A 125 7.14 3.39 -11.82
C CYS A 125 7.12 3.99 -13.23
N HIS A 126 5.94 4.35 -13.72
CA HIS A 126 5.79 5.01 -15.02
C HIS A 126 6.55 6.34 -15.10
N TRP A 127 6.50 7.15 -14.05
CA TRP A 127 7.20 8.43 -13.99
C TRP A 127 8.72 8.26 -13.90
N ASP A 128 9.21 7.37 -13.05
CA ASP A 128 10.64 7.08 -12.89
C ASP A 128 11.23 6.49 -14.18
N ILE A 129 10.55 5.51 -14.80
CA ILE A 129 10.98 4.90 -16.07
C ILE A 129 11.02 5.94 -17.18
N LYS A 130 10.02 6.82 -17.29
CA LYS A 130 10.04 7.94 -18.26
C LYS A 130 11.25 8.86 -18.11
N LYS A 131 11.80 8.96 -16.90
CA LYS A 131 13.02 9.72 -16.60
C LYS A 131 14.31 8.91 -16.74
N ALA A 132 14.23 7.72 -17.35
CA ALA A 132 15.34 6.77 -17.45
C ALA A 132 15.95 6.40 -16.10
N LYS A 133 15.14 6.39 -15.04
CA LYS A 133 15.55 6.03 -13.67
C LYS A 133 14.90 4.73 -13.25
N VAL A 134 15.67 3.84 -12.62
CA VAL A 134 15.11 2.62 -12.01
C VAL A 134 14.26 3.02 -10.79
N PRO A 135 12.97 2.63 -10.74
CA PRO A 135 12.11 2.96 -9.60
C PRO A 135 12.66 2.38 -8.29
N LYS A 136 12.55 3.12 -7.19
CA LYS A 136 13.13 2.71 -5.88
C LYS A 136 12.64 1.34 -5.42
N LEU A 137 11.33 1.10 -5.56
CA LEU A 137 10.67 -0.16 -5.17
C LEU A 137 10.62 -1.18 -6.33
N SER A 138 11.50 -1.06 -7.33
CA SER A 138 11.58 -2.06 -8.39
C SER A 138 12.04 -3.39 -7.82
N ILE A 139 11.50 -4.47 -8.37
CA ILE A 139 11.89 -5.85 -8.01
C ILE A 139 13.40 -6.08 -8.22
N SER A 140 13.99 -5.42 -9.22
CA SER A 140 15.44 -5.49 -9.47
C SER A 140 16.31 -4.90 -8.36
N ASN A 141 15.75 -4.08 -7.46
CA ASN A 141 16.43 -3.56 -6.28
C ASN A 141 16.33 -4.49 -5.06
N GLY A 142 16.04 -5.78 -5.26
CA GLY A 142 15.96 -6.76 -4.16
C GLY A 142 14.59 -6.80 -3.46
N PHE A 143 13.56 -6.18 -4.04
CA PHE A 143 12.18 -6.27 -3.54
C PHE A 143 11.43 -7.51 -4.09
N ARG A 144 12.14 -8.46 -4.71
CA ARG A 144 11.56 -9.75 -5.10
C ARG A 144 11.30 -10.59 -3.85
N TYR A 145 10.07 -11.06 -3.67
CA TYR A 145 9.79 -12.09 -2.67
C TYR A 145 10.51 -13.38 -3.03
N ALA A 146 11.00 -14.10 -2.02
CA ALA A 146 11.51 -15.44 -2.20
C ALA A 146 10.39 -16.36 -2.68
N ASP A 147 10.73 -17.32 -3.54
CA ASP A 147 9.77 -18.32 -3.99
C ASP A 147 9.31 -19.15 -2.78
N ILE A 148 8.01 -19.39 -2.69
CA ILE A 148 7.42 -20.15 -1.59
C ILE A 148 7.85 -21.61 -1.77
N PRO A 149 8.51 -22.25 -0.78
CA PRO A 149 8.88 -23.67 -0.85
C PRO A 149 7.68 -24.58 -1.12
N GLU A 150 7.88 -25.66 -1.88
CA GLU A 150 6.79 -26.57 -2.29
C GLU A 150 6.02 -27.16 -1.10
N CYS A 151 6.69 -27.40 0.03
CA CYS A 151 6.05 -27.88 1.26
C CYS A 151 5.05 -26.87 1.85
N LEU A 152 5.28 -25.56 1.67
CA LEU A 152 4.40 -24.50 2.16
C LEU A 152 3.27 -24.18 1.17
N GLN A 153 3.48 -24.40 -0.13
CA GLN A 153 2.45 -24.17 -1.15
C GLN A 153 1.21 -25.07 -0.99
N LYS A 154 1.35 -26.21 -0.29
CA LYS A 154 0.28 -27.20 -0.07
C LYS A 154 -0.61 -26.86 1.13
N LEU A 155 -0.22 -25.87 1.93
CA LEU A 155 -0.93 -25.52 3.15
C LEU A 155 -2.25 -24.81 2.83
N ASN A 156 -3.29 -25.13 3.57
CA ASN A 156 -4.52 -24.35 3.55
C ASN A 156 -4.34 -23.07 4.40
N ARG A 157 -5.26 -22.09 4.22
CA ARG A 157 -5.19 -20.80 4.92
C ARG A 157 -5.15 -20.91 6.45
N ILE A 158 -5.73 -21.95 7.03
CA ILE A 158 -5.72 -22.18 8.49
C ILE A 158 -4.34 -22.70 8.90
N GLU A 159 -3.81 -23.68 8.19
CA GLU A 159 -2.48 -24.25 8.42
C GLU A 159 -1.38 -23.20 8.25
N GLU A 160 -1.43 -22.37 7.20
CA GLU A 160 -0.54 -21.23 7.01
C GLU A 160 -0.55 -20.30 8.24
N ARG A 161 -1.74 -20.03 8.79
CA ARG A 161 -1.87 -19.17 9.97
C ARG A 161 -1.32 -19.85 11.23
N LEU A 162 -1.53 -21.15 11.40
CA LEU A 162 -1.03 -21.93 12.54
C LEU A 162 0.50 -22.08 12.52
N LEU A 163 1.10 -22.15 11.33
CA LEU A 163 2.54 -22.22 11.10
C LEU A 163 3.23 -20.85 11.10
N SER A 164 2.46 -19.76 11.10
CA SER A 164 3.03 -18.42 11.13
C SER A 164 3.85 -18.20 12.40
N VAL A 165 5.10 -17.79 12.23
CA VAL A 165 6.02 -17.45 13.33
C VAL A 165 5.49 -16.28 14.18
N ARG A 166 4.55 -15.49 13.66
CA ARG A 166 3.93 -14.37 14.40
C ARG A 166 2.42 -14.36 14.22
N HIS A 167 1.71 -14.20 15.32
CA HIS A 167 0.27 -14.01 15.31
C HIS A 167 -0.06 -12.52 15.51
N PRO A 168 -0.65 -11.84 14.51
CA PRO A 168 -1.06 -10.46 14.66
C PRO A 168 -2.39 -10.38 15.44
N PHE A 169 -2.37 -9.65 16.55
CA PHE A 169 -3.55 -9.27 17.31
C PHE A 169 -3.84 -7.79 17.04
N GLN A 170 -4.99 -7.54 16.42
CA GLN A 170 -5.45 -6.21 16.04
C GLN A 170 -6.91 -6.02 16.46
N GLN A 171 -7.25 -4.81 16.91
CA GLN A 171 -8.63 -4.45 17.22
C GLN A 171 -9.23 -3.66 16.06
N ILE A 172 -10.27 -4.21 15.44
CA ILE A 172 -11.01 -3.54 14.37
C ILE A 172 -12.33 -3.03 14.95
N TRP A 173 -12.59 -1.74 14.76
CA TRP A 173 -13.79 -1.03 15.25
C TRP A 173 -14.45 -0.28 14.11
N THR A 174 -15.74 0.05 14.21
CA THR A 174 -16.39 0.95 13.26
C THR A 174 -16.34 2.40 13.74
N VAL A 175 -16.09 3.33 12.82
CA VAL A 175 -16.22 4.77 13.03
C VAL A 175 -17.68 5.15 12.80
N ALA A 176 -18.37 5.69 13.81
CA ALA A 176 -19.79 6.10 13.73
C ALA A 176 -20.84 4.97 13.72
N GLY A 177 -20.63 3.91 14.51
CA GLY A 177 -21.66 2.89 14.77
C GLY A 177 -21.69 1.74 13.75
N ALA A 178 -22.79 0.99 13.68
CA ALA A 178 -22.85 -0.30 12.99
C ALA A 178 -22.56 -0.24 11.47
N ASN A 179 -22.86 0.88 10.82
CA ASN A 179 -22.68 1.08 9.36
C ASN A 179 -21.45 1.94 9.03
N GLY A 180 -20.57 2.14 10.01
CA GLY A 180 -19.38 2.96 9.92
C GLY A 180 -18.23 2.33 9.12
N GLN A 181 -17.27 3.14 8.72
CA GLN A 181 -16.02 2.62 8.16
C GLN A 181 -15.23 1.87 9.25
N PHE A 182 -14.65 0.72 8.92
CA PHE A 182 -13.75 0.02 9.82
C PHE A 182 -12.45 0.80 10.00
N ARG A 183 -12.02 0.93 11.25
CA ARG A 183 -10.73 1.48 11.65
C ARG A 183 -9.98 0.48 12.52
N HIS A 184 -8.67 0.52 12.41
CA HIS A 184 -7.79 -0.06 13.42
C HIS A 184 -7.82 0.82 14.69
N LYS A 185 -7.89 0.19 15.87
CA LYS A 185 -7.79 0.87 17.17
C LYS A 185 -6.60 0.35 17.95
N GLY A 186 -5.74 1.26 18.41
CA GLY A 186 -4.57 0.91 19.23
C GLY A 186 -3.41 0.36 18.40
N ALA A 187 -2.52 -0.39 19.05
CA ALA A 187 -1.36 -1.01 18.44
C ALA A 187 -1.69 -2.40 17.85
N VAL A 188 -0.99 -2.78 16.79
CA VAL A 188 -0.98 -4.16 16.29
C VAL A 188 0.06 -4.93 17.11
N ASN A 189 -0.37 -5.90 17.92
CA ASN A 189 0.54 -6.70 18.72
C ASN A 189 0.91 -7.96 17.93
N ASN A 190 2.16 -8.03 17.45
CA ASN A 190 2.69 -9.20 16.77
C ASN A 190 3.33 -10.13 17.81
N ILE A 191 2.59 -11.15 18.24
CA ILE A 191 3.08 -12.09 19.26
C ILE A 191 3.94 -13.14 18.56
N PRO A 192 5.23 -13.28 18.94
CA PRO A 192 6.08 -14.33 18.42
C PRO A 192 5.61 -15.70 18.89
N VAL A 193 5.76 -16.68 18.02
CA VAL A 193 5.51 -18.09 18.31
C VAL A 193 6.87 -18.77 18.37
N ASP A 194 7.06 -19.62 19.37
CA ASP A 194 8.21 -20.50 19.41
C ASP A 194 8.10 -21.56 18.29
N PHE A 195 9.06 -21.48 17.36
CA PHE A 195 9.08 -22.30 16.16
C PHE A 195 9.35 -23.77 16.49
N ASP A 196 10.28 -24.05 17.41
CA ASP A 196 10.72 -25.41 17.72
C ASP A 196 9.59 -26.21 18.36
N THR A 197 8.84 -25.59 19.29
CA THR A 197 7.65 -26.21 19.88
C THR A 197 6.48 -26.32 18.89
N THR A 198 6.35 -25.39 17.95
CA THR A 198 5.24 -25.42 16.98
C THR A 198 5.43 -26.50 15.92
N VAL A 199 6.64 -26.70 15.40
CA VAL A 199 6.93 -27.73 14.39
C VAL A 199 6.86 -29.13 14.99
N THR A 200 7.34 -29.30 16.24
CA THR A 200 7.32 -30.61 16.93
C THR A 200 5.92 -31.04 17.39
N GLN A 201 4.97 -30.11 17.52
CA GLN A 201 3.61 -30.40 17.98
C GLN A 201 2.60 -30.58 16.84
N LEU A 202 3.00 -30.53 15.57
CA LEU A 202 2.09 -30.78 14.44
C LEU A 202 1.94 -32.28 14.14
N PRO A 203 0.70 -32.80 13.94
CA PRO A 203 -0.57 -32.09 13.96
C PRO A 203 -1.08 -31.88 15.39
N ARG A 204 -1.33 -30.62 15.77
CA ARG A 204 -1.89 -30.30 17.10
C ARG A 204 -3.32 -30.80 17.18
N SER A 205 -3.62 -31.62 18.19
CA SER A 205 -5.01 -31.93 18.52
C SER A 205 -5.74 -30.65 18.91
N LEU A 206 -7.06 -30.53 18.69
CA LEU A 206 -7.82 -29.32 19.05
C LEU A 206 -7.65 -28.96 20.54
N SER A 207 -7.46 -29.95 21.40
CA SER A 207 -7.12 -29.81 22.82
C SER A 207 -5.78 -29.12 23.08
N ASP A 208 -4.80 -29.26 22.18
CA ASP A 208 -3.42 -28.77 22.33
C ASP A 208 -3.14 -27.49 21.52
N THR A 209 -4.14 -26.95 20.85
CA THR A 209 -3.97 -25.77 19.99
C THR A 209 -3.81 -24.45 20.76
N ASN A 210 -3.98 -24.44 22.09
CA ASN A 210 -4.10 -23.22 22.91
C ASN A 210 -5.14 -22.23 22.34
N ILE A 211 -6.11 -22.74 21.57
CA ILE A 211 -7.22 -21.97 21.04
C ILE A 211 -8.36 -22.06 22.06
N ILE A 212 -8.83 -20.91 22.54
CA ILE A 212 -10.03 -20.85 23.36
C ILE A 212 -11.23 -20.71 22.41
N PRO A 213 -12.10 -21.73 22.26
CA PRO A 213 -13.29 -21.61 21.45
C PRO A 213 -14.27 -20.63 22.12
N LEU A 214 -14.52 -19.49 21.47
CA LEU A 214 -15.50 -18.51 21.94
C LEU A 214 -16.88 -18.84 21.36
N GLN A 215 -17.78 -19.37 22.18
CA GLN A 215 -19.22 -19.36 21.86
C GLN A 215 -19.80 -18.00 22.24
N LEU A 216 -20.09 -17.18 21.24
CA LEU A 216 -20.77 -15.90 21.45
C LEU A 216 -22.26 -16.15 21.64
N ALA A 217 -22.76 -16.01 22.88
CA ALA A 217 -24.20 -15.96 23.12
C ALA A 217 -24.78 -14.69 22.46
N LYS A 218 -25.82 -14.85 21.62
CA LYS A 218 -26.52 -13.70 21.03
C LYS A 218 -27.17 -12.88 22.15
N LYS A 219 -26.90 -11.57 22.18
CA LYS A 219 -27.66 -10.63 23.00
C LYS A 219 -29.11 -10.63 22.53
N MET A 220 -30.05 -11.02 23.40
CA MET A 220 -31.48 -10.84 23.10
C MET A 220 -31.78 -9.35 23.00
N SER A 221 -32.20 -8.89 21.83
CA SER A 221 -32.83 -7.59 21.67
C SER A 221 -34.24 -7.69 22.26
N SER A 222 -34.44 -7.14 23.46
CA SER A 222 -35.79 -6.90 23.97
C SER A 222 -36.45 -5.86 23.06
N VAL A 223 -37.39 -6.32 22.23
CA VAL A 223 -38.37 -5.44 21.60
C VAL A 223 -39.27 -4.96 22.73
N ASN A 224 -39.17 -3.69 23.11
CA ASN A 224 -40.12 -3.08 24.02
C ASN A 224 -41.42 -2.89 23.24
N THR A 225 -42.42 -3.70 23.57
CA THR A 225 -43.82 -3.55 23.17
C THR A 225 -44.50 -2.46 23.97
#